data_AF-A0A955R445-F1
#
_entry.id   AF-A0A955R445-F1
#
_cell.length_a   1.000
_cell.length_b   1.000
_cell.length_c   1.000
_cell.angle_alpha   90.00
_cell.angle_beta   90.00
_cell.angle_gamma   90.00
#
_symmetry.space_group_name_H-M   'P 1'
#
loop_
_entity.id
_entity.type
_entity.pdbx_description
1 polymer ?
#
loop_
_entity_poly.entity_id
_entity_poly.type
_entity_poly.pdbx_seq_one_letter_code
_entity_poly.pdbx_strand_id
1 'polypeptide(L)'
;GLIHRDSPTVHAPTLGEAIDQWDISRTEDAAVHKFYSAAPGGVPSQVAFSQDKRWDALDLDRQGGVIRSVNSPFSADGGLAVLKGNIALDGCIVKTAGVDDSILVFAGPAVVYESQDAAVSGILTGKVKEGDVVVIRYEGPKGGPGMQEMLYPTSYLKSKGLGKACALVT
;
A
#
# COMPACT_ATOMS: atom_id res chain seq x y z
N GLY A 1 -18.01 -1.59 17.07
CA GLY A 1 -17.37 -1.59 15.74
C GLY A 1 -15.88 -1.30 15.88
N LEU A 2 -15.12 -1.28 14.79
CA LEU A 2 -13.66 -1.06 14.81
C LEU A 2 -13.25 0.43 14.85
N ILE A 3 -14.21 1.36 14.82
CA ILE A 3 -13.99 2.81 14.81
C ILE A 3 -14.64 3.42 16.06
N HIS A 4 -13.89 4.27 16.77
CA HIS A 4 -14.40 5.09 17.87
C HIS A 4 -15.17 6.29 17.32
N ARG A 5 -16.49 6.18 17.31
CA ARG A 5 -17.37 7.15 16.64
C ARG A 5 -17.54 8.46 17.41
N ASP A 6 -17.40 8.45 18.72
CA ASP A 6 -17.63 9.63 19.57
C ASP A 6 -16.43 10.59 19.61
N SER A 7 -15.33 10.25 18.94
CA SER A 7 -14.13 11.09 18.86
C SER A 7 -14.41 12.39 18.11
N PRO A 8 -14.00 13.55 18.61
CA PRO A 8 -14.22 14.84 17.93
C PRO A 8 -13.39 14.96 16.65
N THR A 9 -13.85 15.78 15.71
CA THR A 9 -13.11 16.11 14.48
C THR A 9 -13.07 17.62 14.25
N VAL A 10 -12.23 18.08 13.32
CA VAL A 10 -12.13 19.51 12.99
C VAL A 10 -13.32 20.07 12.20
N HIS A 11 -14.13 19.21 11.56
CA HIS A 11 -15.15 19.62 10.59
C HIS A 11 -16.57 19.15 10.96
N ALA A 12 -16.71 18.24 11.93
CA ALA A 12 -17.96 17.75 12.48
C ALA A 12 -17.82 17.49 13.98
N PRO A 13 -18.92 17.54 14.76
CA PRO A 13 -18.86 17.32 16.21
C PRO A 13 -18.22 15.98 16.60
N THR A 14 -18.50 14.91 15.86
CA THR A 14 -17.92 13.57 16.08
C THR A 14 -17.56 12.87 14.76
N LEU A 15 -16.65 11.88 14.82
CA LEU A 15 -16.29 11.04 13.68
C LEU A 15 -17.49 10.23 13.18
N GLY A 16 -18.38 9.81 14.08
CA GLY A 16 -19.62 9.13 13.75
C GLY A 16 -20.53 9.98 12.87
N GLU A 17 -20.75 11.24 13.26
CA GLU A 17 -21.55 12.20 12.48
C GLU A 17 -20.92 12.50 11.11
N ALA A 18 -19.59 12.66 11.06
CA ALA A 18 -18.88 12.83 9.80
C ALA A 18 -19.11 11.62 8.85
N ILE A 19 -18.98 10.39 9.36
CA ILE A 19 -19.22 9.19 8.55
C ILE A 19 -20.69 9.11 8.11
N ASP A 20 -21.65 9.43 8.99
CA ASP A 20 -23.08 9.39 8.65
C ASP A 20 -23.43 10.35 7.53
N GLN A 21 -22.83 11.55 7.53
CA GLN A 21 -23.06 12.56 6.51
C GLN A 21 -22.38 12.24 5.18
N TRP A 22 -21.11 11.79 5.21
CA TRP A 22 -20.26 11.72 4.02
C TRP A 22 -20.12 10.32 3.41
N ASP A 23 -20.52 9.25 4.11
CA ASP A 23 -20.52 7.90 3.54
C ASP A 23 -21.66 7.75 2.52
N ILE A 24 -21.29 7.62 1.25
CA ILE A 24 -22.19 7.44 0.10
C ILE A 24 -23.12 6.22 0.20
N SER A 25 -22.80 5.25 1.07
CA SER A 25 -23.64 4.09 1.33
C SER A 25 -24.62 4.28 2.50
N ARG A 26 -24.61 5.44 3.16
CA ARG A 26 -25.42 5.74 4.34
C ARG A 26 -26.24 7.02 4.20
N THR A 27 -25.71 8.01 3.48
CA THR A 27 -26.39 9.27 3.21
C THR A 27 -27.24 9.21 1.95
N GLU A 28 -28.38 9.90 1.96
CA GLU A 28 -29.22 10.15 0.77
C GLU A 28 -29.00 11.56 0.19
N ASP A 29 -28.01 12.31 0.70
CA ASP A 29 -27.71 13.66 0.23
C ASP A 29 -27.15 13.64 -1.21
N ALA A 30 -27.95 14.12 -2.15
CA ALA A 30 -27.59 14.22 -3.56
C ALA A 30 -26.36 15.09 -3.81
N ALA A 31 -26.09 16.10 -2.96
CA ALA A 31 -24.89 16.92 -3.08
C ALA A 31 -23.63 16.12 -2.75
N VAL A 32 -23.69 15.23 -1.75
CA VAL A 32 -22.59 14.33 -1.38
C VAL A 32 -22.33 13.31 -2.48
N HIS A 33 -23.38 12.70 -3.03
CA HIS A 33 -23.24 11.74 -4.14
C HIS A 33 -22.66 12.41 -5.39
N LYS A 34 -23.13 13.61 -5.73
CA LYS A 34 -22.58 14.42 -6.83
C LYS A 34 -21.11 14.80 -6.57
N PHE A 35 -20.73 15.09 -5.34
CA PHE A 35 -19.35 15.43 -4.98
C PHE A 35 -18.40 14.25 -5.22
N TYR A 36 -18.76 13.06 -4.72
CA TYR A 36 -17.91 11.86 -4.87
C TYR A 36 -17.94 11.23 -6.25
N SER A 37 -18.88 11.61 -7.12
CA SER A 37 -18.92 11.15 -8.52
C SER A 37 -17.89 11.82 -9.43
N ALA A 38 -16.97 12.65 -8.91
CA ALA A 38 -15.92 13.30 -9.71
C ALA A 38 -15.14 12.29 -10.58
N ALA A 39 -15.09 12.54 -11.90
CA ALA A 39 -14.42 11.69 -12.88
C ALA A 39 -13.27 12.43 -13.57
N PRO A 40 -12.25 11.75 -14.10
CA PRO A 40 -11.23 12.38 -14.91
C PRO A 40 -11.84 13.08 -16.13
N GLY A 41 -11.33 14.24 -16.51
CA GLY A 41 -11.86 15.04 -17.63
C GLY A 41 -11.83 14.32 -18.97
N GLY A 42 -10.80 13.49 -19.21
CA GLY A 42 -10.69 12.64 -20.41
C GLY A 42 -10.52 13.39 -21.74
N VAL A 43 -10.46 14.73 -21.71
CA VAL A 43 -10.30 15.58 -22.88
C VAL A 43 -9.26 16.68 -22.60
N PRO A 44 -8.41 17.05 -23.56
CA PRO A 44 -7.56 18.23 -23.44
C PRO A 44 -8.41 19.49 -23.25
N SER A 45 -8.00 20.38 -22.35
CA SER A 45 -8.65 21.68 -22.18
C SER A 45 -7.63 22.80 -21.98
N GLN A 46 -7.91 23.94 -22.60
CA GLN A 46 -7.14 25.20 -22.46
C GLN A 46 -7.90 26.25 -21.64
N VAL A 47 -9.12 25.93 -21.19
CA VAL A 47 -9.97 26.83 -20.42
C VAL A 47 -9.91 26.43 -18.95
N ALA A 48 -9.48 27.35 -18.09
CA ALA A 48 -9.41 27.11 -16.64
C ALA A 48 -10.79 26.71 -16.08
N PHE A 49 -10.81 25.74 -15.16
CA PHE A 49 -12.01 25.25 -14.47
C PHE A 49 -13.13 24.69 -15.38
N SER A 50 -12.81 24.29 -16.60
CA SER A 50 -13.78 23.73 -17.57
C SER A 50 -14.12 22.25 -17.38
N GLN A 51 -13.49 21.58 -16.41
CA GLN A 51 -13.74 20.18 -16.13
C GLN A 51 -14.91 20.03 -15.14
N ASP A 52 -15.92 19.27 -15.54
CA ASP A 52 -17.08 18.94 -14.71
C ASP A 52 -17.51 17.47 -14.82
N LYS A 53 -16.71 16.61 -15.48
CA LYS A 53 -17.04 15.20 -15.71
C LYS A 53 -17.34 14.48 -14.41
N ARG A 54 -18.37 13.65 -14.45
CA ARG A 54 -18.82 12.78 -13.37
C ARG A 54 -18.99 11.35 -13.88
N TRP A 55 -18.80 10.39 -12.99
CA TRP A 55 -19.16 8.99 -13.22
C TRP A 55 -20.68 8.84 -13.11
N ASP A 56 -21.25 7.98 -13.94
CA ASP A 56 -22.69 7.73 -13.96
C ASP A 56 -23.17 7.01 -12.68
N ALA A 57 -22.28 6.25 -12.05
CA ALA A 57 -22.56 5.52 -10.82
C ALA A 57 -21.33 5.50 -9.89
N LEU A 58 -21.60 5.44 -8.58
CA LEU A 58 -20.60 5.26 -7.54
C LEU A 58 -20.38 3.77 -7.24
N ASP A 59 -19.18 3.41 -6.78
CA ASP A 59 -18.88 2.05 -6.34
C ASP A 59 -19.52 1.77 -4.96
N LEU A 60 -20.71 1.16 -5.01
CA LEU A 60 -21.46 0.69 -3.85
C LEU A 60 -21.40 -0.83 -3.69
N ASP A 61 -20.65 -1.54 -4.53
CA ASP A 61 -20.55 -3.00 -4.46
C ASP A 61 -19.64 -3.42 -3.29
N ARG A 62 -20.25 -3.83 -2.18
CA ARG A 62 -19.54 -4.25 -0.97
C ARG A 62 -19.07 -5.71 -0.99
N GLN A 63 -19.18 -6.41 -2.11
CA GLN A 63 -18.67 -7.77 -2.30
C GLN A 63 -17.58 -7.84 -3.37
N GLY A 64 -17.85 -7.32 -4.57
CA GLY A 64 -16.95 -7.35 -5.71
C GLY A 64 -16.17 -6.06 -5.93
N GLY A 65 -16.65 -4.94 -5.41
CA GLY A 65 -16.10 -3.60 -5.61
C GLY A 65 -14.73 -3.38 -4.94
N VAL A 66 -14.26 -2.14 -5.06
CA VAL A 66 -12.96 -1.69 -4.55
C VAL A 66 -12.98 -1.60 -3.02
N ILE A 67 -14.09 -1.13 -2.44
CA ILE A 67 -14.30 -1.08 -0.99
C ILE A 67 -15.32 -2.15 -0.60
N ARG A 68 -14.85 -3.21 0.04
CA ARG A 68 -15.66 -4.38 0.41
C ARG A 68 -16.08 -4.35 1.88
N SER A 69 -17.16 -5.05 2.19
CA SER A 69 -17.63 -5.25 3.56
C SER A 69 -16.75 -6.25 4.32
N VAL A 70 -16.86 -6.23 5.64
CA VAL A 70 -16.20 -7.20 6.53
C VAL A 70 -16.62 -8.67 6.29
N ASN A 71 -17.75 -8.90 5.61
CA ASN A 71 -18.23 -10.23 5.24
C ASN A 71 -17.61 -10.74 3.93
N SER A 72 -16.96 -9.88 3.16
CA SER A 72 -16.31 -10.24 1.89
C SER A 72 -14.98 -9.49 1.70
N PRO A 73 -14.07 -9.52 2.69
CA PRO A 73 -12.84 -8.75 2.60
C PRO A 73 -11.87 -9.36 1.58
N PHE A 74 -10.86 -8.59 1.15
CA PHE A 74 -9.73 -9.16 0.38
C PHE A 74 -8.90 -10.12 1.24
N SER A 75 -8.66 -9.74 2.49
CA SER A 75 -8.07 -10.56 3.55
C SER A 75 -8.74 -10.20 4.87
N ALA A 76 -8.98 -11.18 5.73
CA ALA A 76 -9.54 -10.95 7.06
C ALA A 76 -8.53 -10.23 7.99
N ASP A 77 -7.24 -10.42 7.74
CA ASP A 77 -6.16 -9.79 8.49
C ASP A 77 -5.76 -8.44 7.90
N GLY A 78 -5.20 -7.58 8.76
CA GLY A 78 -4.62 -6.31 8.33
C GLY A 78 -3.47 -6.52 7.34
N GLY A 79 -3.30 -5.57 6.41
CA GLY A 79 -2.26 -5.65 5.38
C GLY A 79 -0.82 -5.40 5.85
N LEU A 80 -0.59 -5.30 7.16
CA LEU A 80 0.71 -5.07 7.79
C LEU A 80 0.92 -6.08 8.92
N ALA A 81 2.10 -6.66 8.99
CA ALA A 81 2.53 -7.50 10.09
C ALA A 81 3.85 -6.97 10.69
N VAL A 82 3.98 -7.14 12.01
CA VAL A 82 5.24 -6.92 12.74
C VAL A 82 5.93 -8.26 12.88
N LEU A 83 7.12 -8.40 12.29
CA LEU A 83 7.97 -9.59 12.46
C LEU A 83 9.01 -9.32 13.54
N LYS A 84 9.36 -10.35 14.31
CA LYS A 84 10.44 -10.32 15.31
C LYS A 84 11.30 -11.57 15.20
N GLY A 85 12.57 -11.42 15.51
CA GLY A 85 13.52 -12.54 15.49
C GLY A 85 14.94 -12.09 15.78
N ASN A 86 15.88 -13.01 15.61
CA ASN A 86 17.30 -12.79 15.89
C ASN A 86 17.93 -11.63 15.08
N ILE A 87 17.42 -11.32 13.89
CA ILE A 87 17.91 -10.21 13.04
C ILE A 87 17.11 -8.91 13.18
N ALA A 88 15.96 -8.95 13.88
CA ALA A 88 15.06 -7.81 14.09
C ALA A 88 14.49 -7.89 15.52
N LEU A 89 15.35 -7.66 16.52
CA LEU A 89 15.01 -7.81 17.94
C LEU A 89 13.91 -6.84 18.38
N ASP A 90 13.99 -5.60 17.90
CA ASP A 90 12.98 -4.56 18.16
C ASP A 90 11.78 -4.64 17.20
N GLY A 91 11.88 -5.54 16.21
CA GLY A 91 10.87 -5.82 15.20
C GLY A 91 11.11 -5.08 13.87
N CYS A 92 10.48 -5.60 12.83
CA CYS A 92 10.40 -4.97 11.51
C CYS A 92 8.97 -5.09 10.95
N ILE A 93 8.69 -4.35 9.88
CA ILE A 93 7.37 -4.29 9.26
C ILE A 93 7.41 -4.97 7.90
N VAL A 94 6.41 -5.79 7.62
CA VAL A 94 6.12 -6.31 6.27
C VAL A 94 4.69 -5.96 5.88
N LYS A 95 4.49 -5.58 4.62
CA LYS A 95 3.15 -5.36 4.06
C LYS A 95 2.62 -6.66 3.45
N THR A 96 1.99 -7.49 4.28
CA THR A 96 1.42 -8.79 3.89
C THR A 96 0.43 -8.68 2.73
N ALA A 97 -0.31 -7.57 2.62
CA ALA A 97 -1.24 -7.35 1.51
C ALA A 97 -0.56 -7.30 0.11
N GLY A 98 0.75 -7.09 0.05
CA GLY A 98 1.53 -7.11 -1.20
C GLY A 98 2.31 -8.40 -1.44
N VAL A 99 2.22 -9.37 -0.53
CA VAL A 99 2.95 -10.65 -0.58
C VAL A 99 2.00 -11.73 -1.07
N ASP A 100 2.48 -12.57 -1.99
CA ASP A 100 1.71 -13.72 -2.45
C ASP A 100 1.64 -14.80 -1.37
N ASP A 101 0.48 -15.42 -1.18
CA ASP A 101 0.26 -16.43 -0.14
C ASP A 101 1.29 -17.58 -0.18
N SER A 102 1.80 -17.92 -1.38
CA SER A 102 2.81 -18.97 -1.56
C SER A 102 4.17 -18.66 -0.94
N ILE A 103 4.45 -17.39 -0.60
CA ILE A 103 5.74 -16.93 -0.07
C ILE A 103 5.63 -16.18 1.26
N LEU A 104 4.56 -16.38 2.01
CA LEU A 104 4.44 -15.86 3.39
C LEU A 104 5.53 -16.41 4.33
N VAL A 105 6.07 -17.58 4.00
CA VAL A 105 7.28 -18.13 4.61
C VAL A 105 8.32 -18.28 3.51
N PHE A 106 9.46 -17.63 3.68
CA PHE A 106 10.55 -17.65 2.72
C PHE A 106 11.87 -17.96 3.41
N ALA A 107 12.68 -18.83 2.81
CA ALA A 107 14.02 -19.17 3.29
C ALA A 107 14.96 -19.33 2.09
N GLY A 108 16.15 -18.77 2.20
CA GLY A 108 17.12 -18.75 1.10
C GLY A 108 18.48 -18.18 1.51
N PRO A 109 19.50 -18.30 0.66
CA PRO A 109 20.81 -17.72 0.91
C PRO A 109 20.73 -16.18 0.94
N ALA A 110 21.45 -15.56 1.87
CA ALA A 110 21.51 -14.11 1.99
C ALA A 110 22.47 -13.51 0.95
N VAL A 111 21.99 -12.54 0.17
CA VAL A 111 22.80 -11.70 -0.70
C VAL A 111 22.84 -10.29 -0.13
N VAL A 112 23.98 -9.94 0.48
CA VAL A 112 24.12 -8.72 1.29
C VAL A 112 24.70 -7.58 0.47
N TYR A 113 24.07 -6.41 0.58
CA TYR A 113 24.48 -5.14 0.00
C TYR A 113 24.54 -4.06 1.08
N GLU A 114 25.43 -3.10 0.87
CA GLU A 114 25.68 -1.98 1.81
C GLU A 114 25.02 -0.67 1.39
N SER A 115 24.33 -0.68 0.25
CA SER A 115 23.57 0.45 -0.26
C SER A 115 22.51 0.00 -1.25
N GLN A 116 21.49 0.84 -1.43
CA GLN A 116 20.47 0.65 -2.46
C GLN A 116 21.09 0.50 -3.85
N ASP A 117 22.06 1.35 -4.21
CA ASP A 117 22.69 1.36 -5.53
C ASP A 117 23.41 0.05 -5.84
N ALA A 118 24.10 -0.51 -4.83
CA ALA A 118 24.76 -1.79 -4.96
C ALA A 118 23.76 -2.93 -5.15
N ALA A 119 22.64 -2.91 -4.41
CA ALA A 119 21.56 -3.87 -4.54
C ALA A 119 20.88 -3.79 -5.92
N VAL A 120 20.56 -2.59 -6.39
CA VAL A 120 20.02 -2.33 -7.72
C VAL A 120 20.94 -2.91 -8.80
N SER A 121 22.23 -2.60 -8.74
CA SER A 121 23.23 -3.15 -9.68
C SER A 121 23.28 -4.68 -9.62
N GLY A 122 23.25 -5.26 -8.41
CA GLY A 122 23.21 -6.70 -8.20
C GLY A 122 22.00 -7.39 -8.83
N ILE A 123 20.81 -6.81 -8.68
CA ILE A 123 19.57 -7.31 -9.27
C ILE A 123 19.61 -7.19 -10.80
N LEU A 124 20.00 -6.02 -11.32
CA LEU A 124 19.97 -5.76 -12.77
C LEU A 124 21.01 -6.59 -13.53
N THR A 125 22.17 -6.85 -12.93
CA THR A 125 23.26 -7.66 -13.51
C THR A 125 23.11 -9.16 -13.28
N GLY A 126 22.04 -9.61 -12.61
CA GLY A 126 21.76 -11.04 -12.40
C GLY A 126 22.64 -11.70 -11.34
N LYS A 127 23.23 -10.92 -10.43
CA LYS A 127 23.91 -11.46 -9.24
C LYS A 127 22.89 -12.02 -8.24
N VAL A 128 21.74 -11.37 -8.12
CA VAL A 128 20.57 -11.89 -7.40
C VAL A 128 19.85 -12.91 -8.29
N LYS A 129 19.52 -14.06 -7.72
CA LYS A 129 18.90 -15.21 -8.36
C LYS A 129 17.63 -15.61 -7.62
N GLU A 130 16.80 -16.40 -8.30
CA GLU A 130 15.65 -17.05 -7.68
C GLU A 130 16.08 -17.85 -6.44
N GLY A 131 15.31 -17.70 -5.36
CA GLY A 131 15.60 -18.27 -4.05
C GLY A 131 16.39 -17.37 -3.11
N ASP A 132 16.99 -16.27 -3.59
CA ASP A 132 17.82 -15.41 -2.74
C ASP A 132 17.00 -14.55 -1.76
N VAL A 133 17.59 -14.27 -0.60
CA VAL A 133 17.15 -13.23 0.34
C VAL A 133 18.08 -12.02 0.18
N VAL A 134 17.61 -10.96 -0.46
CA VAL A 134 18.36 -9.73 -0.62
C VAL A 134 18.34 -8.96 0.70
N VAL A 135 19.52 -8.65 1.24
CA VAL A 135 19.66 -7.88 2.48
C VAL A 135 20.39 -6.58 2.15
N ILE A 136 19.74 -5.44 2.36
CA ILE A 136 20.33 -4.12 2.14
C ILE A 136 20.54 -3.47 3.51
N ARG A 137 21.77 -3.34 3.97
CA ARG A 137 22.04 -2.75 5.30
C ARG A 137 22.63 -1.35 5.16
N TYR A 138 22.70 -0.67 6.30
CA TYR A 138 23.13 0.73 6.40
C TYR A 138 22.22 1.74 5.69
N GLU A 139 20.97 1.41 5.40
CA GLU A 139 19.97 2.36 4.83
C GLU A 139 18.96 2.87 5.87
N GLY A 140 19.16 2.54 7.16
CA GLY A 140 18.33 3.03 8.25
C GLY A 140 18.53 4.52 8.56
N PRO A 141 17.80 5.09 9.55
CA PRO A 141 17.79 6.53 9.84
C PRO A 141 19.17 7.20 10.02
N LYS A 142 20.16 6.44 10.51
CA LYS A 142 21.53 6.91 10.73
C LYS A 142 22.52 6.37 9.69
N GLY A 143 22.28 5.17 9.16
CA GLY A 143 23.19 4.55 8.19
C GLY A 143 23.13 5.26 6.84
N GLY A 144 21.91 5.46 6.33
CA GLY A 144 21.63 6.05 5.01
C GLY A 144 21.65 7.59 5.01
N PRO A 145 21.73 8.22 6.19
CA PRO A 145 20.77 9.19 6.74
C PRO A 145 19.32 9.20 6.24
N GLY A 146 18.40 9.45 7.17
CA GLY A 146 17.02 9.83 6.85
C GLY A 146 16.07 8.69 6.48
N MET A 147 16.57 7.44 6.43
CA MET A 147 15.77 6.25 6.11
C MET A 147 15.05 6.41 4.77
N GLN A 148 15.82 6.53 3.69
CA GLN A 148 15.29 6.75 2.36
C GLN A 148 14.32 5.63 1.95
N GLU A 149 13.21 6.00 1.31
CA GLU A 149 12.29 5.03 0.71
C GLU A 149 12.96 4.28 -0.46
N MET A 150 12.84 2.94 -0.47
CA MET A 150 13.54 2.06 -1.41
C MET A 150 12.61 1.40 -2.44
N LEU A 151 12.07 2.20 -3.37
CA LEU A 151 11.23 1.69 -4.46
C LEU A 151 12.01 0.94 -5.55
N TYR A 152 13.27 1.32 -5.82
CA TYR A 152 14.01 0.76 -6.96
C TYR A 152 14.35 -0.72 -6.83
N PRO A 153 14.88 -1.23 -5.69
CA PRO A 153 15.18 -2.66 -5.54
C PRO A 153 13.95 -3.55 -5.75
N THR A 154 12.81 -3.17 -5.16
CA THR A 154 11.56 -3.93 -5.27
C THR A 154 11.00 -3.90 -6.70
N SER A 155 11.06 -2.74 -7.36
CA SER A 155 10.66 -2.60 -8.77
C SER A 155 11.49 -3.46 -9.70
N TYR A 156 12.81 -3.54 -9.47
CA TYR A 156 13.70 -4.34 -10.31
C TYR A 156 13.63 -5.84 -10.04
N LEU A 157 13.38 -6.26 -8.79
CA LEU A 157 13.03 -7.66 -8.52
C LEU A 157 11.79 -8.05 -9.32
N LYS A 158 10.73 -7.22 -9.30
CA LYS A 158 9.51 -7.46 -10.07
C LYS A 158 9.77 -7.50 -11.58
N SER A 159 10.53 -6.54 -12.13
CA SER A 159 10.80 -6.48 -13.57
C SER A 159 11.68 -7.63 -14.08
N LYS A 160 12.52 -8.20 -13.21
CA LYS A 160 13.31 -9.41 -13.49
C LYS A 160 12.55 -10.72 -13.27
N GLY A 161 11.26 -10.67 -12.90
CA GLY A 161 10.46 -11.86 -12.62
C GLY A 161 10.75 -12.50 -11.26
N LEU A 162 11.51 -11.84 -10.40
CA LEU A 162 11.94 -12.34 -9.08
C LEU A 162 11.01 -11.90 -7.94
N GLY A 163 9.95 -11.14 -8.21
CA GLY A 163 9.06 -10.57 -7.19
C GLY A 163 8.31 -11.59 -6.32
N LYS A 164 8.13 -12.83 -6.82
CA LYS A 164 7.59 -13.96 -6.03
C LYS A 164 8.65 -15.03 -5.72
N ALA A 165 9.90 -14.78 -6.09
CA ALA A 165 10.96 -15.78 -6.08
C ALA A 165 12.12 -15.39 -5.14
N CYS A 166 12.14 -14.14 -4.67
CA CYS A 166 13.13 -13.61 -3.73
C CYS A 166 12.42 -12.87 -2.59
N ALA A 167 13.06 -12.85 -1.42
CA ALA A 167 12.71 -11.95 -0.34
C ALA A 167 13.67 -10.74 -0.32
N LEU A 168 13.22 -9.63 0.28
CA LEU A 168 14.04 -8.44 0.51
C LEU A 168 13.88 -7.97 1.94
N VAL A 169 14.99 -7.69 2.61
CA VAL A 169 15.08 -7.11 3.95
C VAL A 169 16.00 -5.90 3.89
N THR A 170 15.65 -4.84 4.60
CA THR A 170 16.47 -3.62 4.68
C THR A 170 16.42 -2.95 6.04
#